data_AF-A0AAU4XJ62-F1
#
_entry.id   AF-A0AAU4XJ62-F1
#
_cell.length_a   1.000
_cell.length_b   1.000
_cell.length_c   1.000
_cell.angle_alpha   90.00
_cell.angle_beta   90.00
_cell.angle_gamma   90.00
#
_symmetry.space_group_name_H-M   'P 1'
#
loop_
_entity.id
_entity.type
_entity.pdbx_description
1 polymer ?
#
loop_
_entity_poly.entity_id
_entity_poly.type
_entity_poly.pdbx_seq_one_letter_code
_entity_poly.pdbx_strand_id
1 'polypeptide(L)'
;MTDKRAGTGSPDWAYNWADGTGLLGMDQPEEIDAAFERGEPHVGVAVIGLALNYSDPVAILPRIARALRSDSEELRRQGTVALAHVARLHHSVDTECVALLRTRPRGNEADDDLWTFVPHRRLPLWLWRHHLPQHTKWLLWDRWRT
;
A
#
# COMPACT_ATOMS: atom_id res chain seq x y z
N MET A 1 24.90 -12.81 -10.29
CA MET A 1 25.03 -13.58 -9.04
C MET A 1 25.81 -12.73 -8.06
N THR A 2 25.09 -11.91 -7.30
CA THR A 2 25.61 -11.22 -6.12
C THR A 2 24.57 -11.38 -5.03
N ASP A 3 25.09 -11.91 -3.95
CA ASP A 3 24.43 -12.46 -2.78
C ASP A 3 23.67 -11.38 -1.99
N LYS A 4 22.71 -11.87 -1.22
CA LYS A 4 21.81 -11.19 -0.30
C LYS A 4 22.57 -10.16 0.54
N ARG A 5 22.05 -8.93 0.61
CA ARG A 5 22.28 -8.12 1.82
C ARG A 5 21.50 -8.81 2.93
N ALA A 6 22.24 -9.57 3.73
CA ALA A 6 21.83 -9.99 5.06
C ALA A 6 21.31 -8.78 5.83
N GLY A 7 20.19 -8.96 6.52
CA GLY A 7 19.51 -7.93 7.28
C GLY A 7 20.45 -7.25 8.27
N THR A 8 20.68 -5.97 8.05
CA THR A 8 21.07 -5.05 9.11
C THR A 8 19.77 -4.54 9.70
N GLY A 9 19.15 -5.32 10.60
CA GLY A 9 18.01 -4.80 11.38
C GLY A 9 18.46 -3.49 12.01
N SER A 10 17.77 -2.40 11.68
CA SER A 10 18.06 -1.12 12.33
C SER A 10 17.89 -1.35 13.84
N PRO A 11 18.83 -0.88 14.67
CA PRO A 11 18.73 -1.11 16.11
C PRO A 11 17.42 -0.51 16.64
N ASP A 12 16.78 -1.14 17.65
CA ASP A 12 15.47 -0.75 18.20
C ASP A 12 15.32 0.75 18.51
N TRP A 13 16.42 1.44 18.85
CA TRP A 13 16.40 2.89 19.11
C TRP A 13 16.19 3.75 17.85
N ALA A 14 16.31 3.17 16.66
CA ALA A 14 16.11 3.85 15.38
C ALA A 14 14.62 4.09 15.08
N TYR A 15 13.72 3.34 15.73
CA TYR A 15 12.27 3.40 15.49
C TYR A 15 11.57 4.04 16.69
N ASN A 16 11.26 5.33 16.59
CA ASN A 16 10.47 6.01 17.60
C ASN A 16 8.98 5.84 17.31
N TRP A 17 8.33 4.90 17.98
CA TRP A 17 6.90 4.64 17.85
C TRP A 17 6.02 5.77 18.40
N ALA A 18 6.54 6.59 19.33
CA ALA A 18 5.79 7.65 19.96
C ALA A 18 5.58 8.87 19.05
N ASP A 19 6.55 9.19 18.18
CA ASP A 19 6.46 10.33 17.25
C ASP A 19 6.62 9.95 15.77
N GLY A 20 6.87 8.68 15.46
CA GLY A 20 7.00 8.15 14.12
C GLY A 20 8.40 8.29 13.49
N THR A 21 9.36 8.87 14.18
CA THR A 21 10.72 9.07 13.65
C THR A 21 11.38 7.72 13.31
N GLY A 22 11.95 7.65 12.10
CA GLY A 22 12.64 6.46 11.59
C GLY A 22 11.74 5.34 11.05
N LEU A 23 10.43 5.37 11.29
CA LEU A 23 9.52 4.29 10.88
C LEU A 23 9.39 4.12 9.36
N LEU A 24 9.65 5.17 8.56
CA LEU A 24 9.72 5.03 7.10
C LEU A 24 10.89 4.18 6.61
N GLY A 25 11.89 3.92 7.47
CA GLY A 25 12.98 2.97 7.22
C GLY A 25 12.68 1.55 7.72
N MET A 26 11.44 1.25 8.09
CA MET A 26 11.04 -0.10 8.51
C MET A 26 11.13 -1.09 7.35
N ASP A 27 11.80 -2.21 7.56
CA ASP A 27 11.92 -3.32 6.62
C ASP A 27 11.70 -4.70 7.27
N GLN A 28 11.14 -4.72 8.48
CA GLN A 28 10.95 -5.93 9.29
C GLN A 28 9.45 -6.25 9.45
N PRO A 29 8.90 -7.21 8.69
CA PRO A 29 7.49 -7.57 8.77
C PRO A 29 7.06 -8.01 10.17
N GLU A 30 7.89 -8.75 10.90
CA GLU A 30 7.61 -9.23 12.26
C GLU A 30 7.49 -8.11 13.29
N GLU A 31 8.25 -7.03 13.14
CA GLU A 31 8.18 -5.88 14.05
C GLU A 31 6.90 -5.08 13.86
N ILE A 32 6.39 -5.02 12.63
CA ILE A 32 5.04 -4.47 12.36
C ILE A 32 3.96 -5.27 13.08
N ASP A 33 4.04 -6.60 13.05
CA ASP A 33 3.07 -7.45 13.74
C ASP A 33 3.10 -7.17 15.24
N ALA A 34 4.29 -7.10 15.84
CA ALA A 34 4.47 -6.78 17.25
C ALA A 34 3.95 -5.37 17.60
N ALA A 35 4.23 -4.36 16.76
CA ALA A 35 3.75 -2.99 16.96
C ALA A 35 2.22 -2.88 16.90
N PHE A 36 1.56 -3.67 16.04
CA PHE A 36 0.10 -3.77 16.06
C PHE A 36 -0.43 -4.39 17.36
N GLU A 37 0.22 -5.42 17.90
CA GLU A 37 -0.19 -6.02 19.19
C GLU A 37 0.02 -5.06 20.37
N ARG A 38 1.09 -4.25 20.33
CA ARG A 38 1.35 -3.21 21.34
C ARG A 38 0.42 -2.00 21.22
N GLY A 39 -0.30 -1.86 20.11
CA GLY A 39 -1.14 -0.70 19.84
C GLY A 39 -0.34 0.58 19.60
N GLU A 40 0.83 0.46 18.97
CA GLU A 40 1.72 1.61 18.75
C GLU A 40 1.04 2.70 17.90
N PRO A 41 1.14 3.98 18.29
CA PRO A 41 0.35 5.05 17.68
C PRO A 41 0.73 5.33 16.22
N HIS A 42 1.97 5.03 15.82
CA HIS A 42 2.48 5.30 14.46
C HIS A 42 2.68 4.02 13.63
N VAL A 43 2.03 2.91 13.98
CA VAL A 43 2.19 1.63 13.26
C VAL A 43 1.90 1.74 11.76
N GLY A 44 0.95 2.57 11.33
CA GLY A 44 0.67 2.72 9.90
C GLY A 44 1.77 3.44 9.11
N VAL A 45 2.56 4.33 9.75
CA VAL A 45 3.77 4.90 9.13
C VAL A 45 4.80 3.80 8.86
N ALA A 46 4.96 2.89 9.82
CA ALA A 46 5.85 1.75 9.66
C ALA A 46 5.34 0.78 8.58
N VAL A 47 4.03 0.59 8.42
CA VAL A 47 3.44 -0.19 7.31
C VAL A 47 3.78 0.44 5.94
N ILE A 48 3.77 1.78 5.83
CA ILE A 48 4.25 2.47 4.63
C ILE A 48 5.75 2.23 4.43
N GLY A 49 6.55 2.34 5.48
CA GLY A 49 7.98 2.00 5.45
C GLY A 49 8.22 0.58 4.92
N LEU A 50 7.49 -0.41 5.44
CA LEU A 50 7.59 -1.80 4.99
C LEU A 50 7.28 -1.94 3.49
N ALA A 51 6.25 -1.27 2.99
CA ALA A 51 5.89 -1.26 1.57
C ALA A 51 6.96 -0.62 0.68
N LEU A 52 7.79 0.29 1.22
CA LEU A 52 8.86 0.96 0.49
C LEU A 52 10.17 0.15 0.48
N ASN A 53 10.46 -0.58 1.56
CA ASN A 53 11.79 -1.16 1.79
C ASN A 53 11.83 -2.69 1.69
N TYR A 54 10.70 -3.38 1.89
CA TYR A 54 10.66 -4.84 1.82
C TYR A 54 10.34 -5.34 0.41
N SER A 55 10.98 -6.43 -0.01
CA SER A 55 10.92 -6.88 -1.41
C SER A 55 9.83 -7.91 -1.71
N ASP A 56 9.30 -8.59 -0.69
CA ASP A 56 8.31 -9.66 -0.86
C ASP A 56 6.89 -9.15 -0.60
N PRO A 57 6.07 -8.91 -1.65
CA PRO A 57 4.70 -8.44 -1.47
C PRO A 57 3.80 -9.44 -0.73
N VAL A 58 4.11 -10.75 -0.74
CA VAL A 58 3.33 -11.76 -0.02
C VAL A 58 3.44 -11.56 1.50
N ALA A 59 4.60 -11.10 1.98
CA ALA A 59 4.80 -10.76 3.38
C ALA A 59 4.18 -9.39 3.74
N ILE A 60 4.15 -8.43 2.80
CA ILE A 60 3.70 -7.06 3.07
C ILE A 60 2.16 -6.98 3.11
N LEU A 61 1.49 -7.59 2.13
CA LEU A 61 0.05 -7.42 1.91
C LEU A 61 -0.84 -7.75 3.12
N PRO A 62 -0.58 -8.81 3.92
CA PRO A 62 -1.37 -9.09 5.12
C PRO A 62 -1.35 -7.96 6.16
N ARG A 63 -0.24 -7.23 6.28
CA ARG A 63 -0.08 -6.11 7.22
C ARG A 63 -0.78 -4.85 6.72
N ILE A 64 -0.76 -4.63 5.40
CA ILE A 64 -1.58 -3.61 4.75
C ILE A 64 -3.06 -3.92 4.96
N ALA A 65 -3.50 -5.16 4.77
CA ALA A 65 -4.89 -5.56 5.02
C ALA A 65 -5.29 -5.32 6.48
N ARG A 66 -4.39 -5.60 7.44
CA ARG A 66 -4.60 -5.28 8.86
C ARG A 66 -4.77 -3.78 9.10
N ALA A 67 -3.94 -2.92 8.51
CA ALA A 67 -4.10 -1.45 8.58
C ALA A 67 -5.42 -0.99 7.96
N LEU A 68 -5.78 -1.51 6.79
CA LEU A 68 -7.03 -1.19 6.08
C LEU A 68 -8.29 -1.62 6.85
N ARG A 69 -8.20 -2.63 7.72
CA ARG A 69 -9.29 -3.09 8.61
C ARG A 69 -9.47 -2.25 9.87
N SER A 70 -8.50 -1.39 10.20
CA SER A 70 -8.55 -0.62 11.45
C SER A 70 -9.78 0.27 11.57
N ASP A 71 -10.27 0.46 12.79
CA ASP A 71 -11.29 1.47 13.12
C ASP A 71 -10.73 2.90 13.11
N SER A 72 -9.40 3.05 13.22
CA SER A 72 -8.73 4.35 13.09
C SER A 72 -8.70 4.81 11.63
N GLU A 73 -9.27 5.99 11.37
CA GLU A 73 -9.30 6.58 10.03
C GLU A 73 -7.90 6.85 9.47
N GLU A 74 -6.99 7.36 10.31
CA GLU A 74 -5.62 7.64 9.89
C GLU A 74 -4.87 6.35 9.55
N LEU A 75 -5.01 5.30 10.37
CA LEU A 75 -4.37 4.02 10.08
C LEU A 75 -4.89 3.39 8.79
N ARG A 76 -6.20 3.52 8.52
CA ARG A 76 -6.77 3.09 7.23
C ARG A 76 -6.20 3.88 6.06
N ARG A 77 -6.10 5.22 6.18
CA ARG A 77 -5.53 6.08 5.15
C ARG A 77 -4.08 5.69 4.87
N GLN A 78 -3.28 5.45 5.91
CA GLN A 78 -1.91 4.98 5.78
C GLN A 78 -1.83 3.59 5.13
N GLY A 79 -2.77 2.69 5.44
CA GLY A 79 -2.93 1.41 4.74
C GLY A 79 -3.21 1.58 3.24
N THR A 80 -4.06 2.54 2.85
CA THR A 80 -4.31 2.87 1.45
C THR A 80 -3.03 3.36 0.76
N VAL A 81 -2.28 4.26 1.39
CA VAL A 81 -1.00 4.75 0.86
C VAL A 81 0.02 3.60 0.69
N ALA A 82 0.15 2.73 1.69
CA ALA A 82 1.03 1.57 1.60
C ALA A 82 0.62 0.62 0.46
N LEU A 83 -0.69 0.40 0.26
CA LEU A 83 -1.20 -0.40 -0.85
C LEU A 83 -0.83 0.19 -2.22
N ALA A 84 -0.93 1.51 -2.34
CA ALA A 84 -0.54 2.25 -3.54
C ALA A 84 0.96 2.03 -3.85
N HIS A 85 1.82 2.07 -2.83
CA HIS A 85 3.24 1.73 -2.97
C HIS A 85 3.47 0.28 -3.41
N VAL A 86 2.75 -0.70 -2.82
CA VAL A 86 2.89 -2.10 -3.24
C VAL A 86 2.47 -2.30 -4.70
N ALA A 87 1.39 -1.65 -5.13
CA ALA A 87 0.96 -1.67 -6.52
C ALA A 87 2.07 -1.13 -7.44
N ARG A 88 2.64 0.04 -7.11
CA ARG A 88 3.68 0.70 -7.89
C ARG A 88 5.00 -0.08 -7.94
N LEU A 89 5.45 -0.63 -6.82
CA LEU A 89 6.78 -1.25 -6.71
C LEU A 89 6.78 -2.73 -7.07
N HIS A 90 5.68 -3.44 -6.80
CA HIS A 90 5.61 -4.90 -6.96
C HIS A 90 4.58 -5.35 -8.00
N HIS A 91 3.81 -4.43 -8.60
CA HIS A 91 2.78 -4.73 -9.60
C HIS A 91 1.80 -5.81 -9.12
N SER A 92 1.54 -5.82 -7.81
CA SER A 92 0.82 -6.88 -7.11
C SER A 92 -0.23 -6.32 -6.18
N VAL A 93 -1.24 -7.14 -5.93
CA VAL A 93 -2.29 -6.92 -4.95
C VAL A 93 -2.93 -8.28 -4.62
N ASP A 94 -3.45 -8.44 -3.41
CA ASP A 94 -4.25 -9.60 -3.04
C ASP A 94 -5.76 -9.30 -3.01
N THR A 95 -6.55 -10.36 -2.90
CA THR A 95 -8.01 -10.27 -2.90
C THR A 95 -8.55 -9.60 -1.64
N GLU A 96 -7.88 -9.73 -0.49
CA GLU A 96 -8.32 -9.14 0.77
C GLU A 96 -8.20 -7.61 0.73
N CYS A 97 -7.04 -7.08 0.33
CA CYS A 97 -6.81 -5.66 0.17
C CYS A 97 -7.78 -5.05 -0.83
N VAL A 98 -8.05 -5.72 -1.95
CA VAL A 98 -9.06 -5.27 -2.93
C VAL A 98 -10.46 -5.23 -2.34
N ALA A 99 -10.85 -6.25 -1.57
CA ALA A 99 -12.17 -6.29 -0.93
C ALA A 99 -12.34 -5.17 0.10
N LEU A 100 -11.30 -4.93 0.92
CA LEU A 100 -11.27 -3.83 1.89
C LEU A 100 -11.30 -2.47 1.18
N LEU A 101 -10.48 -2.30 0.15
CA LEU A 101 -10.42 -1.08 -0.63
C LEU A 101 -11.78 -0.75 -1.23
N ARG A 102 -12.54 -1.73 -1.72
CA ARG A 102 -13.89 -1.55 -2.30
C ARG A 102 -14.86 -0.82 -1.36
N THR A 103 -14.70 -0.96 -0.05
CA THR A 103 -15.56 -0.30 0.95
C THR A 103 -15.24 1.18 1.15
N ARG A 104 -14.16 1.68 0.53
CA ARG A 104 -13.68 3.06 0.66
C ARG A 104 -14.25 3.98 -0.42
N PRO A 105 -14.25 5.30 -0.20
CA PRO A 105 -14.50 6.28 -1.25
C PRO A 105 -13.59 6.03 -2.47
N ARG A 106 -14.14 6.21 -3.67
CA ARG A 106 -13.41 6.03 -4.94
C ARG A 106 -12.46 7.21 -5.20
N GLY A 107 -11.45 6.96 -6.05
CA GLY A 107 -10.49 7.99 -6.46
C GLY A 107 -9.44 8.30 -5.40
N ASN A 108 -9.13 7.32 -4.56
CA ASN A 108 -8.00 7.36 -3.64
C ASN A 108 -6.73 6.87 -4.37
N GLU A 109 -5.57 7.12 -3.76
CA GLU A 109 -4.26 6.86 -4.37
C GLU A 109 -4.06 5.37 -4.74
N ALA A 110 -4.64 4.45 -3.96
CA ALA A 110 -4.55 3.02 -4.28
C ALA A 110 -5.40 2.64 -5.49
N ASP A 111 -6.56 3.27 -5.72
CA ASP A 111 -7.36 3.01 -6.93
C ASP A 111 -6.55 3.32 -8.19
N ASP A 112 -5.94 4.51 -8.23
CA ASP A 112 -5.15 4.99 -9.37
C ASP A 112 -3.89 4.15 -9.59
N ASP A 113 -3.14 3.83 -8.53
CA ASP A 113 -1.91 3.03 -8.65
C ASP A 113 -2.21 1.58 -9.00
N LEU A 114 -3.27 0.98 -8.45
CA LEU A 114 -3.69 -0.36 -8.85
C LEU A 114 -4.07 -0.39 -10.33
N TRP A 115 -4.83 0.59 -10.81
CA TRP A 115 -5.18 0.69 -12.23
C TRP A 115 -3.96 0.87 -13.14
N THR A 116 -2.98 1.64 -12.69
CA THR A 116 -1.79 1.99 -13.48
C THR A 116 -0.77 0.86 -13.54
N PHE A 117 -0.48 0.19 -12.42
CA PHE A 117 0.68 -0.69 -12.28
C PHE A 117 0.34 -2.18 -12.20
N VAL A 118 -0.84 -2.55 -11.70
CA VAL A 118 -1.21 -3.97 -11.59
C VAL A 118 -1.79 -4.46 -12.91
N PRO A 119 -1.39 -5.67 -13.38
CA PRO A 119 -1.96 -6.22 -14.61
C PRO A 119 -3.50 -6.28 -14.56
N HIS A 120 -4.17 -5.65 -15.53
CA HIS A 120 -5.63 -5.46 -15.49
C HIS A 120 -6.45 -6.75 -15.36
N ARG A 121 -5.92 -7.88 -15.84
CA ARG A 121 -6.52 -9.23 -15.66
C ARG A 121 -6.64 -9.67 -14.19
N ARG A 122 -5.89 -9.04 -13.28
CA ARG A 122 -5.93 -9.27 -11.83
C ARG A 122 -6.83 -8.26 -11.10
N LEU A 123 -7.30 -7.22 -11.80
CA LEU A 123 -8.14 -6.19 -11.20
C LEU A 123 -9.61 -6.57 -11.28
N PRO A 124 -10.40 -6.26 -10.24
CA PRO A 124 -11.82 -6.57 -10.21
C PRO A 124 -12.62 -5.65 -11.14
N LEU A 125 -13.72 -6.15 -11.70
CA LEU A 125 -14.57 -5.40 -12.65
C LEU A 125 -15.09 -4.06 -12.11
N TRP A 126 -15.26 -3.93 -10.79
CA TRP A 126 -15.72 -2.66 -10.22
C TRP A 126 -14.69 -1.54 -10.37
N LEU A 127 -13.38 -1.87 -10.32
CA LEU A 127 -12.31 -0.89 -10.50
C LEU A 127 -12.22 -0.48 -11.97
N TRP A 128 -12.39 -1.43 -12.89
CA TRP A 128 -12.53 -1.13 -14.32
C TRP A 128 -13.66 -0.13 -14.60
N ARG A 129 -14.85 -0.33 -14.01
CA ARG A 129 -15.99 0.58 -14.19
C ARG A 129 -15.70 2.00 -13.71
N HIS A 130 -14.82 2.16 -12.72
CA HIS A 130 -14.44 3.47 -12.21
C HIS A 130 -13.53 4.24 -13.19
N HIS A 131 -12.54 3.56 -13.79
CA HIS A 131 -11.53 4.21 -14.64
C HIS A 131 -11.88 4.27 -16.13
N LEU A 132 -12.67 3.33 -16.67
CA LEU A 132 -13.04 3.32 -18.09
C LEU A 132 -13.66 4.65 -18.58
N PRO A 133 -14.62 5.27 -17.87
CA PRO A 133 -15.20 6.55 -18.29
C PRO A 133 -14.19 7.71 -18.31
N GLN A 134 -13.20 7.68 -17.41
CA GLN A 134 -12.17 8.71 -17.30
C GLN A 134 -11.19 8.65 -18.49
N HIS A 135 -10.85 7.44 -18.94
CA HIS A 135 -9.94 7.25 -20.08
C HIS A 135 -10.62 7.55 -21.44
N THR A 136 -11.93 7.31 -21.57
CA THR A 136 -12.67 7.68 -22.80
C THR A 136 -12.85 9.19 -22.98
N LYS A 137 -12.89 9.96 -21.88
CA LYS A 137 -12.91 11.43 -21.97
C LYS A 137 -11.62 11.97 -22.56
N TRP A 138 -10.45 11.41 -22.23
CA TRP A 138 -9.17 11.82 -22.78
C TRP A 138 -9.11 11.63 -24.31
N LEU A 139 -9.50 10.45 -24.80
CA LEU A 139 -9.55 10.14 -26.24
C LEU A 139 -10.57 10.98 -27.02
N LEU A 140 -11.68 11.36 -26.38
CA LEU A 140 -12.68 12.24 -27.00
C LEU A 140 -12.24 13.71 -26.97
N TRP A 141 -11.50 14.18 -25.97
CA TRP A 141 -11.06 15.57 -25.87
C TRP A 141 -9.94 15.93 -26.87
N ASP A 142 -9.06 14.98 -27.18
CA ASP A 142 -7.99 15.16 -28.18
C ASP A 142 -8.56 15.28 -29.62
N ARG A 143 -9.74 14.70 -29.87
CA ARG A 143 -10.40 14.72 -31.17
C ARG A 143 -11.15 16.02 -31.49
N TRP A 144 -11.22 16.98 -30.56
CA TRP A 144 -11.89 18.29 -30.72
C TRP A 144 -10.90 19.47 -30.75
N ARG A 145 -9.58 19.21 -30.81
CA ARG A 145 -8.54 20.25 -30.89
C ARG A 145 -7.70 20.22 -32.19
N THR A 146 -8.19 19.52 -33.21
CA THR A 146 -7.74 19.55 -34.61
C THR A 146 -8.89 19.94 -35.50
#